data_AF-A0A1F5HIL1-F1
#
_entry.id   AF-A0A1F5HIL1-F1
#
_cell.length_a   1.000
_cell.length_b   1.000
_cell.length_c   1.000
_cell.angle_alpha   90.00
_cell.angle_beta   90.00
_cell.angle_gamma   90.00
#
_symmetry.space_group_name_H-M   'P 1'
#
loop_
_entity.id
_entity.type
_entity.pdbx_description
1 polymer ?
#
loop_
_entity_poly.entity_id
_entity_poly.type
_entity_poly.pdbx_seq_one_letter_code
_entity_poly.pdbx_strand_id
1 'polypeptide(L)' 'MRINVKAKPLAGKERVVKISENDFEVWVKEPPVKGLANIAQSRIRLVSGFSSRNKIFEIE' A
#
# COMPACT_ATOMS: atom_id res chain seq x y z
N MET A 1 2.45 -7.67 -13.24
CA MET A 1 2.90 -8.31 -11.98
C MET A 1 1.97 -7.91 -10.83
N ARG A 2 1.63 -8.80 -9.89
CA ARG A 2 0.76 -8.47 -8.74
C ARG A 2 1.56 -8.39 -7.45
N ILE A 3 1.34 -7.32 -6.67
CA ILE A 3 1.95 -7.13 -5.36
C ILE A 3 0.87 -6.90 -4.30
N ASN A 4 1.09 -7.43 -3.11
CA ASN A 4 0.28 -7.20 -1.93
C ASN A 4 1.00 -6.20 -1.01
N VAL A 5 0.28 -5.18 -0.58
CA VAL A 5 0.80 -4.15 0.31
C VAL A 5 -0.09 -4.06 1.54
N LYS A 6 0.51 -4.29 2.72
CA LYS A 6 -0.13 -4.09 4.01
C LYS A 6 0.25 -2.72 4.57
N ALA A 7 -0.70 -1.79 4.53
CA ALA A 7 -0.52 -0.44 5.05
C ALA A 7 -0.84 -0.41 6.57
N LYS A 8 0.12 0.08 7.35
CA LYS A 8 0.02 0.37 8.78
C LYS A 8 0.12 1.89 8.98
N PRO A 9 -1.00 2.62 8.83
CA PRO A 9 -1.03 4.06 9.08
C PRO A 9 -0.92 4.36 10.59
N LEU A 10 -0.67 5.62 10.93
CA LEU A 10 -0.43 6.08 12.32
C LEU A 10 0.78 5.39 13.00
N ALA A 11 1.74 4.95 12.21
CA ALA A 11 2.99 4.41 12.73
C ALA A 11 3.86 5.51 13.33
N GLY A 12 4.54 5.25 14.46
CA GLY A 12 5.49 6.21 15.03
C GLY A 12 6.71 6.50 14.14
N LYS A 13 6.96 5.65 13.14
CA LYS A 13 8.06 5.77 12.16
C LYS A 13 7.56 5.32 10.78
N GLU A 14 8.06 5.99 9.74
CA GLU A 14 7.83 5.56 8.36
C GLU A 14 8.82 4.45 8.01
N ARG A 15 8.32 3.34 7.46
CA ARG A 15 9.14 2.16 7.15
C ARG A 15 8.49 1.30 6.07
N VAL A 16 9.28 0.81 5.12
CA VAL A 16 8.87 -0.25 4.20
C VAL A 16 9.63 -1.53 4.53
N VAL A 17 8.92 -2.63 4.70
CA VAL A 17 9.46 -3.96 4.96
C VAL A 17 9.06 -4.88 3.81
N LYS A 18 10.05 -5.45 3.12
CA LYS A 18 9.82 -6.50 2.13
C LYS A 18 9.69 -7.83 2.88
N ILE A 19 8.50 -8.42 2.87
CA ILE A 19 8.22 -9.71 3.51
C ILE A 19 8.52 -10.85 2.52
N SER A 20 8.18 -10.65 1.24
CA SER A 20 8.45 -11.61 0.17
C SER A 20 8.64 -10.87 -1.15
N GLU A 21 8.81 -11.56 -2.28
CA GLU A 21 8.99 -10.91 -3.58
C GLU A 21 7.86 -9.93 -3.92
N ASN A 22 6.62 -10.33 -3.61
CA ASN A 22 5.42 -9.57 -3.93
C ASN A 22 4.68 -9.03 -2.71
N ASP A 23 5.14 -9.31 -1.49
CA ASP A 23 4.48 -8.89 -0.25
C ASP A 23 5.30 -7.83 0.50
N PHE A 24 4.66 -6.68 0.72
CA PHE A 24 5.28 -5.51 1.35
C PHE A 24 4.43 -5.03 2.52
N GLU A 25 5.09 -4.65 3.61
CA GLU A 25 4.45 -3.97 4.72
C GLU A 25 4.96 -2.53 4.80
N VAL A 26 4.04 -1.58 4.73
CA VAL A 26 4.33 -0.15 4.65
C VAL A 26 3.75 0.53 5.88
N TRP A 27 4.62 1.12 6.68
CA TRP A 27 4.31 1.87 7.89
C TRP A 27 4.38 3.35 7.53
N VAL A 28 3.28 4.06 7.77
CA VAL A 28 3.14 5.48 7.44
C VAL A 28 2.69 6.24 8.67
N LYS A 29 3.24 7.44 8.89
CA LYS A 29 2.82 8.31 10.00
C LYS A 29 1.44 8.90 9.72
N GLU A 30 1.15 9.18 8.46
CA GLU A 30 -0.10 9.80 8.06
C GLU A 30 -1.30 8.89 8.37
N PRO A 31 -2.40 9.47 8.91
CA PRO A 31 -3.66 8.76 8.96
C PRO A 31 -4.12 8.39 7.55
N PRO A 32 -4.94 7.35 7.39
CA PRO A 32 -5.52 6.99 6.09
C PRO A 32 -6.64 7.99 5.75
N VAL A 33 -6.29 9.25 5.50
CA VAL A 33 -7.26 10.32 5.25
C VAL A 33 -7.87 10.11 3.87
N LYS A 34 -9.16 9.75 3.86
CA LYS A 34 -10.04 9.71 2.68
C LYS A 34 -9.56 8.83 1.51
N GLY A 35 -8.69 7.84 1.73
CA GLY A 35 -8.23 6.96 0.66
C GLY A 35 -7.37 7.65 -0.41
N LEU A 36 -6.84 8.85 -0.14
CA LEU A 36 -6.09 9.66 -1.10
C LEU A 36 -4.65 9.19 -1.33
N ALA A 37 -4.16 8.21 -0.57
CA ALA A 37 -2.88 7.53 -0.84
C ALA A 37 -2.93 6.61 -2.08
N ASN A 38 -3.96 6.74 -2.91
CA ASN A 38 -4.18 5.97 -4.12
C ASN A 38 -3.86 6.85 -5.35
N ILE A 39 -2.68 7.46 -5.40
CA ILE A 39 -2.21 8.06 -6.64
C ILE A 39 -1.80 6.89 -7.54
N ALA A 40 -2.68 6.55 -8.48
CA ALA A 40 -2.34 5.65 -9.57
C ALA A 40 -1.23 6.32 -10.39
N GLN A 41 0.01 5.90 -10.20
CA GLN A 41 1.04 6.16 -11.20
C GLN A 41 0.71 5.33 -12.43
N SER A 42 1.09 5.80 -13.62
CA SER A 42 0.66 5.26 -14.92
C SER A 42 0.91 3.75 -15.15
N ARG A 43 1.66 3.09 -14.26
CA ARG A 43 1.97 1.65 -14.32
C ARG A 43 1.42 0.85 -13.14
N ILE A 44 0.76 1.47 -12.16
CA ILE A 44 0.34 0.82 -10.91
C ILE A 44 -1.16 1.02 -10.73
N ARG A 45 -1.91 -0.08 -10.84
CA ARG A 45 -3.36 -0.12 -10.68
C ARG A 45 -3.72 -0.76 -9.34
N LEU A 46 -4.51 -0.07 -8.52
CA LEU A 46 -5.11 -0.70 -7.34
C LEU A 46 -6.23 -1.63 -7.80
N VAL A 47 -6.08 -2.94 -7.57
CA VAL A 47 -7.09 -3.95 -7.91
C VAL A 47 -8.10 -4.12 -6.76
N SER A 48 -7.62 -4.08 -5.52
CA SER A 48 -8.49 -4.23 -4.34
C SER A 48 -7.90 -3.59 -3.09
N GLY A 49 -8.76 -3.32 -2.10
CA GLY A 49 -8.36 -2.79 -0.80
C GLY A 49 -8.42 -1.27 -0.68
N PHE A 50 -9.28 -0.59 -1.45
CA PHE A 50 -9.46 0.87 -1.38
C PHE A 50 -9.64 1.41 0.05
N SER A 51 -10.48 0.75 0.85
CA SER A 51 -10.71 1.05 2.27
C SER A 51 -9.99 0.11 3.24
N SER A 52 -9.28 -0.90 2.73
CA SER A 52 -8.65 -1.93 3.55
C SER A 52 -7.18 -1.61 3.81
N ARG A 53 -6.65 -2.14 4.92
CA ARG A 53 -5.22 -2.12 5.21
C ARG A 53 -4.43 -3.04 4.30
N ASN A 54 -5.06 -4.10 3.78
CA ASN A 54 -4.46 -4.98 2.78
C ASN A 54 -4.90 -4.51 1.39
N LYS A 55 -3.93 -4.05 0.60
CA LYS A 55 -4.14 -3.54 -0.75
C LYS A 55 -3.46 -4.47 -1.75
N ILE A 56 -4.12 -4.73 -2.86
CA ILE A 56 -3.54 -5.47 -3.99
C ILE A 56 -3.33 -4.49 -5.13
N PHE A 57 -2.08 -4.36 -5.56
CA PHE A 57 -1.71 -3.55 -6.70
C PHE A 57 -1.24 -4.45 -7.85
N GLU A 58 -1.61 -4.08 -9.06
CA GLU A 58 -1.15 -4.69 -10.29
C GLU A 58 -0.25 -3.68 -11.00
N ILE A 59 0.97 -4.10 -11.27
CA ILE A 59 1.98 -3.36 -12.04
C ILE A 59 1.89 -3.86 -13.48
N GLU A 60 1.63 -2.97 -14.44
CA GLU A 60 1.79 -3.24 -15.88
C GLU A 60 3.27 -3.23 -16.29
#